data_AF-A0A7S0W5N7-F1
#
_entry.id   AF-A0A7S0W5N7-F1
#
_cell.length_a   1.000
_cell.length_b   1.000
_cell.length_c   1.000
_cell.angle_alpha   90.00
_cell.angle_beta   90.00
_cell.angle_gamma   90.00
#
_symmetry.space_group_name_H-M   'P 1'
#
loop_
_entity.id
_entity.type
_entity.pdbx_description
1 polymer ?
#
loop_
_entity_poly.entity_id
_entity_poly.type
_entity_poly.pdbx_seq_one_letter_code
_entity_poly.pdbx_strand_id
1 'polypeptide(L)'
;GGAPLSAKEMGVFDLNNDGKVDEKDAKLLIDNATRLYNRVAQEAPKYKMQQHAILGTVTLFCSRSFPYTIMFAQAFRASGWPVVKEGLAQLADQYEKGRQELSRQAPTLSEAKNFIANYATDMQLLKNIYAEAEAAAASPSASAADVAAASRRMRTTKDQMDTLRMSYGRAQAVLSSLHAVLEALDPNVVADAGSKIWVGLSTCVVAAVSPSAQCLSAGMAIGERLAAITRGIYERFLAG
;
A
#
# COMPACT_ATOMS: atom_id res chain seq x y z
N GLY A 1 28.94 -15.97 5.90
CA GLY A 1 29.29 -15.91 4.46
C GLY A 1 28.02 -15.61 3.70
N GLY A 2 27.97 -14.48 2.98
CA GLY A 2 26.84 -14.16 2.11
C GLY A 2 26.98 -14.92 0.81
N ALA A 3 25.90 -15.56 0.36
CA ALA A 3 25.85 -16.15 -0.97
C ALA A 3 26.05 -15.04 -2.03
N PRO A 4 26.83 -15.28 -3.11
CA PRO A 4 26.94 -14.33 -4.20
C PRO A 4 25.57 -14.09 -4.83
N LEU A 5 25.23 -12.82 -5.09
CA LEU A 5 24.01 -12.40 -5.77
C LEU A 5 23.92 -13.10 -7.15
N SER A 6 22.72 -13.51 -7.54
CA SER A 6 22.51 -14.17 -8.82
C SER A 6 22.75 -13.20 -9.98
N ALA A 7 23.17 -13.71 -11.15
CA ALA A 7 23.37 -12.90 -12.35
C ALA A 7 22.13 -12.07 -12.75
N LYS A 8 20.94 -12.52 -12.36
CA LYS A 8 19.66 -11.83 -12.59
C LYS A 8 19.47 -10.62 -11.67
N GLU A 9 20.05 -10.65 -10.47
CA GLU A 9 20.02 -9.54 -9.51
C GLU A 9 21.10 -8.49 -9.82
N MET A 10 22.24 -8.90 -10.39
CA MET A 10 23.27 -7.96 -10.87
C MET A 10 22.81 -7.17 -12.10
N GLY A 11 21.99 -7.76 -12.98
CA GLY A 11 21.46 -7.08 -14.17
C GLY A 11 20.51 -5.90 -13.85
N VAL A 12 20.02 -5.76 -12.61
CA VAL A 12 19.22 -4.60 -12.20
C VAL A 12 20.08 -3.35 -11.99
N PHE A 13 21.39 -3.53 -11.80
CA PHE A 13 22.34 -2.45 -11.52
C PHE A 13 23.19 -2.03 -12.73
N ASP A 14 23.09 -2.78 -13.84
CA ASP A 14 23.64 -2.40 -15.14
C ASP A 14 22.62 -1.50 -15.86
N LEU A 15 22.73 -0.19 -15.63
CA LEU A 15 21.76 0.78 -16.10
C LEU A 15 22.03 1.24 -17.53
N ASN A 16 23.24 0.99 -18.02
CA ASN A 16 23.66 1.34 -19.37
C ASN A 16 23.58 0.14 -20.35
N ASN A 17 23.28 -1.06 -19.85
CA ASN A 17 23.18 -2.34 -20.59
C ASN A 17 24.50 -2.79 -21.25
N ASP A 18 25.66 -2.46 -20.68
CA ASP A 18 26.97 -2.87 -21.22
C ASP A 18 27.46 -4.23 -20.69
N GLY A 19 26.66 -4.88 -19.84
CA GLY A 19 26.95 -6.17 -19.23
C GLY A 19 27.90 -6.10 -18.04
N LYS A 20 28.24 -4.90 -17.57
CA LYS A 20 29.07 -4.66 -16.38
C LYS A 20 28.35 -3.69 -15.46
N VAL A 21 28.71 -3.76 -14.17
CA VAL A 21 28.29 -2.74 -13.19
C VAL A 21 29.53 -1.93 -12.90
N ASP A 22 29.64 -0.75 -13.53
CA ASP A 22 30.82 0.10 -13.42
C ASP A 22 30.49 1.51 -12.88
N GLU A 23 31.51 2.38 -12.80
CA GLU A 23 31.36 3.74 -12.29
C GLU A 23 30.35 4.57 -13.10
N LYS A 24 30.13 4.25 -14.38
CA LYS A 24 29.15 4.94 -15.23
C LYS A 24 27.73 4.56 -14.84
N ASP A 25 27.46 3.31 -14.47
CA ASP A 25 26.14 2.90 -13.96
C ASP A 25 25.81 3.59 -12.65
N ALA A 26 26.79 3.67 -11.73
CA ALA A 26 26.63 4.42 -10.50
C ALA A 26 26.31 5.90 -10.76
N LYS A 27 26.99 6.51 -11.74
CA LYS A 27 26.73 7.89 -12.15
C LYS A 27 25.35 8.06 -12.80
N LEU A 28 24.93 7.11 -13.64
CA LEU A 28 23.61 7.10 -14.28
C LEU A 28 22.48 6.95 -13.25
N LEU A 29 22.68 6.11 -12.23
CA LEU A 29 21.75 5.93 -11.11
C LEU A 29 21.58 7.24 -10.33
N ILE A 30 22.68 7.91 -10.01
CA ILE A 30 22.68 9.20 -9.29
C ILE A 30 22.00 10.29 -10.12
N ASP A 31 22.27 10.38 -11.42
CA ASP A 31 21.64 11.34 -12.31
C ASP A 31 20.13 11.09 -12.44
N ASN A 32 19.70 9.83 -12.55
CA ASN A 32 18.29 9.45 -12.60
C ASN A 32 17.58 9.75 -11.28
N ALA A 33 18.20 9.44 -10.14
CA ALA A 33 17.68 9.78 -8.81
C ALA A 33 17.54 11.29 -8.64
N THR A 34 18.52 12.07 -9.12
CA THR A 34 18.50 13.54 -9.08
C THR A 34 17.38 14.13 -9.95
N ARG A 35 17.16 13.58 -11.15
CA ARG A 35 16.04 14.00 -12.02
C ARG A 35 14.68 13.68 -11.40
N LEU A 36 14.54 12.50 -10.80
CA LEU A 36 13.32 12.08 -10.11
C LEU A 36 13.04 13.00 -8.92
N TYR A 37 14.07 13.29 -8.12
CA TYR A 37 14.00 14.22 -7.01
C TYR A 37 13.55 15.61 -7.45
N ASN A 38 14.16 16.16 -8.51
CA ASN A 38 13.80 17.49 -9.02
C ASN A 38 12.34 17.54 -9.53
N ARG A 39 11.84 16.47 -10.14
CA ARG A 39 10.44 16.36 -10.57
C ARG A 39 9.48 16.34 -9.37
N VAL A 40 9.77 15.50 -8.38
CA VAL A 40 8.97 15.36 -7.16
C VAL A 40 8.99 16.66 -6.32
N ALA A 41 10.12 17.38 -6.31
CA ALA A 41 10.25 18.67 -5.64
C ALA A 41 9.47 19.80 -6.31
N GLN A 42 9.29 19.74 -7.63
CA GLN A 42 8.48 20.71 -8.37
C GLN A 42 6.98 20.44 -8.20
N GLU A 43 6.56 19.17 -8.20
CA GLU A 43 5.14 18.80 -8.10
C GLU A 43 4.55 18.94 -6.70
N ALA A 44 5.38 18.85 -5.65
CA ALA A 44 4.91 18.87 -4.27
C ALA A 44 5.77 19.77 -3.36
N PRO A 45 5.75 21.11 -3.55
CA PRO A 45 6.59 22.05 -2.80
C PRO A 45 6.29 22.05 -1.29
N LYS A 46 5.09 21.59 -0.90
CA LYS A 46 4.67 21.46 0.51
C LYS A 46 5.51 20.46 1.31
N TYR A 47 6.21 19.53 0.64
CA TYR A 47 7.02 18.48 1.27
C TYR A 47 8.53 18.66 1.08
N LYS A 48 8.97 19.86 0.66
CA LYS A 48 10.37 20.16 0.33
C LYS A 48 11.35 19.77 1.45
N MET A 49 10.99 19.99 2.71
CA MET A 49 11.83 19.65 3.87
C MET A 49 12.01 18.13 4.05
N GLN A 50 10.95 17.36 3.84
CA GLN A 50 10.99 15.89 3.91
C GLN A 50 11.79 15.31 2.73
N GLN A 51 11.64 15.89 1.54
CA GLN A 51 12.43 15.52 0.36
C GLN A 51 13.93 15.76 0.59
N HIS A 52 14.33 16.89 1.18
CA HIS A 52 15.74 17.18 1.50
C HIS A 52 16.30 16.18 2.53
N ALA A 53 15.49 15.77 3.51
CA ALA A 53 15.90 14.81 4.52
C ALA A 53 16.07 13.39 3.93
N ILE A 54 15.19 12.96 3.02
CA ILE A 54 15.33 11.69 2.29
C ILE A 54 16.58 11.73 1.40
N LEU A 55 16.78 12.81 0.64
CA LEU A 55 17.95 12.95 -0.23
C LEU A 55 19.25 12.94 0.59
N GLY A 56 19.31 13.69 1.69
CA GLY A 56 20.45 13.70 2.61
C GLY A 56 20.73 12.31 3.20
N THR A 57 19.67 11.56 3.53
CA THR A 57 19.80 10.17 4.00
C THR A 57 20.39 9.27 2.92
N VAL A 58 19.90 9.34 1.68
CA VAL A 58 20.44 8.57 0.54
C VAL A 58 21.89 8.96 0.22
N THR A 59 22.21 10.25 0.25
CA THR A 59 23.58 10.74 0.01
C THR A 59 24.56 10.25 1.08
N LEU A 60 24.13 10.06 2.33
CA LEU A 60 24.98 9.45 3.37
C LEU A 60 25.39 8.01 3.01
N PHE A 61 24.51 7.23 2.37
CA PHE A 61 24.84 5.86 1.91
C PHE A 61 25.70 5.82 0.66
N CYS A 62 25.60 6.82 -0.22
CA CYS A 62 26.36 6.88 -1.47
C CYS A 62 27.69 7.64 -1.35
N SER A 63 27.98 8.26 -0.21
CA SER A 63 29.24 8.97 -0.02
C SER A 63 30.40 7.99 0.20
N ARG A 64 31.61 8.43 -0.16
CA ARG A 64 32.90 7.70 -0.13
C ARG A 64 33.38 7.27 1.26
N SER A 65 32.47 7.22 2.23
CA SER A 65 32.75 7.06 3.65
C SER A 65 32.05 5.82 4.20
N PHE A 66 32.48 4.67 3.67
CA PHE A 66 32.14 3.31 4.09
C PHE A 66 32.02 3.10 5.61
N PRO A 67 32.85 3.74 6.48
CA PRO A 67 32.69 3.65 7.93
C PRO A 67 31.33 4.16 8.45
N TYR A 68 30.80 5.26 7.90
CA TYR A 68 29.50 5.79 8.34
C TYR A 68 28.35 4.88 7.93
N THR A 69 28.45 4.23 6.78
CA THR A 69 27.47 3.20 6.37
C THR A 69 27.48 2.01 7.32
N ILE A 70 28.66 1.54 7.73
CA ILE A 70 28.78 0.44 8.71
C ILE A 70 28.21 0.86 10.06
N MET A 71 28.57 2.05 10.57
CA MET A 71 28.06 2.54 11.85
C MET A 71 26.55 2.77 11.81
N PHE A 72 26.02 3.30 10.70
CA PHE A 72 24.59 3.38 10.47
C PHE A 72 23.96 1.99 10.49
N ALA A 73 24.51 1.01 9.77
CA ALA A 73 23.92 -0.33 9.71
C ALA A 73 23.95 -1.02 11.09
N GLN A 74 24.98 -0.80 11.89
CA GLN A 74 25.08 -1.31 13.26
C GLN A 74 24.08 -0.61 14.19
N ALA A 75 23.99 0.71 14.15
CA ALA A 75 23.03 1.48 14.92
C ALA A 75 21.59 1.14 14.52
N PHE A 76 21.30 1.08 13.22
CA PHE A 76 20.01 0.68 12.68
C PHE A 76 19.67 -0.73 13.09
N ARG A 77 20.60 -1.68 13.03
CA ARG A 77 20.34 -3.04 13.50
C ARG A 77 20.00 -3.10 14.99
N ALA A 78 20.67 -2.30 15.82
CA ALA A 78 20.49 -2.32 17.27
C ALA A 78 19.21 -1.59 17.70
N SER A 79 18.97 -0.38 17.21
CA SER A 79 17.90 0.50 17.71
C SER A 79 16.79 0.77 16.68
N GLY A 80 17.14 0.93 15.39
CA GLY A 80 16.15 1.27 14.36
C GLY A 80 15.27 0.08 13.93
N TRP A 81 15.87 -1.08 13.74
CA TRP A 81 15.24 -2.27 13.19
C TRP A 81 14.16 -2.86 14.10
N PRO A 82 14.33 -2.95 15.44
CA PRO A 82 13.26 -3.40 16.33
C PRO A 82 12.00 -2.55 16.21
N VAL A 83 12.15 -1.22 16.16
CA VAL A 83 11.05 -0.25 16.04
C VAL A 83 10.35 -0.36 14.68
N VAL A 84 11.13 -0.46 13.59
CA VAL A 84 10.60 -0.69 12.24
C VAL A 84 9.85 -2.02 12.17
N LYS A 85 10.40 -3.08 12.75
CA LYS A 85 9.80 -4.42 12.78
C LYS A 85 8.48 -4.41 13.54
N GLU A 86 8.39 -3.71 14.67
CA GLU A 86 7.16 -3.57 15.43
C GLU A 86 6.08 -2.81 14.63
N GLY A 87 6.45 -1.69 14.01
CA GLY A 87 5.52 -0.92 13.17
C GLY A 87 5.01 -1.73 11.97
N LEU A 88 5.89 -2.49 11.31
CA LEU A 88 5.51 -3.39 10.21
C LEU A 88 4.62 -4.55 10.69
N ALA A 89 4.86 -5.09 11.88
CA ALA A 89 4.00 -6.13 12.45
C ALA A 89 2.60 -5.61 12.78
N GLN A 90 2.49 -4.39 13.31
CA GLN A 90 1.20 -3.73 13.55
C GLN A 90 0.45 -3.46 12.25
N LEU A 91 1.15 -2.98 11.21
CA LEU A 91 0.59 -2.76 9.88
C LEU A 91 0.08 -4.08 9.27
N ALA A 92 0.87 -5.15 9.39
CA ALA A 92 0.49 -6.48 8.88
C ALA A 92 -0.74 -7.05 9.61
N ASP A 93 -0.83 -6.89 10.94
CA ASP A 93 -1.99 -7.33 11.73
C ASP A 93 -3.26 -6.56 11.34
N GLN A 94 -3.17 -5.23 11.16
CA GLN A 94 -4.32 -4.44 10.71
C GLN A 94 -4.74 -4.77 9.27
N TYR A 95 -3.77 -4.98 8.37
CA TYR A 95 -4.06 -5.43 7.02
C TYR A 95 -4.76 -6.79 7.02
N GLU A 96 -4.29 -7.74 7.82
CA GLU A 96 -4.89 -9.07 7.92
C GLU A 96 -6.31 -9.01 8.49
N LYS A 97 -6.56 -8.17 9.50
CA LYS A 97 -7.92 -7.93 10.03
C LYS A 97 -8.84 -7.30 8.98
N GLY A 98 -8.37 -6.28 8.27
CA GLY A 98 -9.12 -5.65 7.18
C GLY A 98 -9.41 -6.64 6.05
N ARG A 99 -8.43 -7.49 5.72
CA ARG A 99 -8.57 -8.56 4.74
C ARG A 99 -9.55 -9.64 5.19
N GLN A 100 -9.58 -10.02 6.46
CA GLN A 100 -10.54 -11.00 6.99
C GLN A 100 -11.96 -10.47 6.96
N GLU A 101 -12.16 -9.21 7.37
CA GLU A 101 -13.45 -8.54 7.28
C GLU A 101 -13.90 -8.43 5.81
N LEU A 102 -12.95 -8.08 4.93
CA LEU A 102 -13.20 -8.07 3.50
C LEU A 102 -13.50 -9.45 2.95
N SER A 103 -12.80 -10.50 3.38
CA SER A 103 -13.04 -11.88 2.95
C SER A 103 -14.41 -12.39 3.40
N ARG A 104 -14.89 -11.92 4.55
CA ARG A 104 -16.26 -12.15 5.03
C ARG A 104 -17.30 -11.52 4.10
N GLN A 105 -16.96 -10.37 3.53
CA GLN A 105 -17.80 -9.62 2.58
C GLN A 105 -17.50 -10.01 1.10
N ALA A 106 -16.42 -10.75 0.82
CA ALA A 106 -15.91 -11.03 -0.52
C ALA A 106 -16.84 -11.78 -1.49
N PRO A 107 -17.70 -12.74 -1.07
CA PRO A 107 -18.67 -13.31 -2.01
C PRO A 107 -19.57 -12.21 -2.59
N THR A 108 -19.97 -11.21 -1.78
CA THR A 108 -20.77 -10.08 -2.26
C THR A 108 -19.98 -9.09 -3.13
N LEU A 109 -18.65 -9.01 -3.01
CA LEU A 109 -17.85 -8.03 -3.77
C LEU A 109 -17.59 -8.48 -5.22
N SER A 110 -17.21 -9.74 -5.42
CA SER A 110 -17.03 -10.27 -6.78
C SER A 110 -18.37 -10.30 -7.52
N GLU A 111 -19.43 -10.70 -6.84
CA GLU A 111 -20.80 -10.63 -7.34
C GLU A 111 -21.23 -9.19 -7.63
N ALA A 112 -20.98 -8.23 -6.73
CA ALA A 112 -21.29 -6.81 -6.95
C ALA A 112 -20.52 -6.23 -8.14
N LYS A 113 -19.24 -6.57 -8.30
CA LYS A 113 -18.41 -6.11 -9.43
C LYS A 113 -18.93 -6.66 -10.76
N ASN A 114 -19.21 -7.96 -10.81
CA ASN A 114 -19.76 -8.60 -12.00
C ASN A 114 -21.17 -8.05 -12.31
N PHE A 115 -21.98 -7.83 -11.27
CA PHE A 115 -23.31 -7.22 -11.39
C PHE A 115 -23.24 -5.80 -11.95
N ILE A 116 -22.34 -4.95 -11.44
CA ILE A 116 -22.15 -3.57 -11.93
C ILE A 116 -21.64 -3.56 -13.38
N ALA A 117 -20.74 -4.48 -13.73
CA ALA A 117 -20.25 -4.61 -15.10
C ALA A 117 -21.38 -4.96 -16.08
N ASN A 118 -22.32 -5.81 -15.66
CA ASN A 118 -23.44 -6.25 -16.49
C ASN A 118 -24.68 -5.32 -16.41
N TYR A 119 -24.78 -4.50 -15.36
CA TYR A 119 -25.94 -3.64 -15.10
C TYR A 119 -26.30 -2.73 -16.28
N ALA A 120 -25.30 -2.13 -16.94
CA ALA A 120 -25.55 -1.28 -18.10
C ALA A 120 -26.22 -2.05 -19.24
N THR A 121 -25.75 -3.27 -19.51
CA THR A 121 -26.29 -4.19 -20.52
C THR A 121 -27.70 -4.64 -20.17
N ASP A 122 -27.92 -5.08 -18.93
CA ASP A 122 -29.22 -5.57 -18.46
C ASP A 122 -30.27 -4.44 -18.46
N MET A 123 -29.87 -3.23 -18.07
CA MET A 123 -30.73 -2.05 -18.10
C MET A 123 -31.07 -1.63 -19.55
N GLN A 124 -30.13 -1.75 -20.49
CA GLN A 124 -30.37 -1.50 -21.90
C GLN A 124 -31.38 -2.50 -22.48
N LEU A 125 -31.22 -3.79 -22.13
CA LEU A 125 -32.11 -4.87 -22.57
C LEU A 125 -33.54 -4.64 -22.06
N LEU A 126 -33.71 -4.32 -20.77
CA LEU A 126 -35.03 -4.03 -20.19
C LEU A 126 -35.68 -2.80 -20.84
N LYS A 127 -34.90 -1.75 -21.14
CA LYS A 127 -35.40 -0.57 -21.87
C LYS A 127 -35.89 -0.93 -23.28
N ASN A 128 -35.18 -1.79 -23.99
CA ASN A 128 -35.58 -2.25 -25.32
C ASN A 128 -36.90 -3.04 -25.24
N ILE A 129 -37.04 -3.97 -24.29
CA ILE A 129 -38.29 -4.73 -24.08
C ILE A 129 -39.45 -3.79 -23.74
N TYR A 130 -39.20 -2.76 -22.93
CA TYR A 130 -40.22 -1.77 -22.60
C TYR A 130 -40.67 -0.99 -23.84
N ALA A 131 -39.72 -0.53 -24.67
CA ALA A 131 -40.01 0.19 -25.92
C ALA A 131 -40.76 -0.69 -26.93
N GLU A 132 -40.41 -1.97 -27.04
CA GLU A 132 -41.14 -2.94 -27.88
C GLU A 132 -42.59 -3.14 -27.42
N ALA A 133 -42.81 -3.25 -26.10
CA ALA A 133 -44.15 -3.38 -25.54
C ALA A 133 -44.98 -2.10 -25.75
N GLU A 134 -44.35 -0.92 -25.63
CA GLU A 134 -44.98 0.37 -25.90
C GLU A 134 -45.35 0.52 -27.39
N ALA A 135 -44.46 0.16 -28.30
CA ALA A 135 -44.72 0.17 -29.73
C ALA A 135 -45.85 -0.80 -30.13
N ALA A 136 -45.90 -1.98 -29.50
CA ALA A 136 -46.99 -2.94 -29.70
C ALA A 136 -48.35 -2.40 -29.22
N ALA A 137 -48.37 -1.66 -28.11
CA ALA A 137 -49.59 -1.01 -27.61
C ALA A 137 -50.04 0.18 -28.47
N ALA A 138 -49.10 0.89 -29.10
CA ALA A 138 -49.37 2.05 -29.96
C ALA A 138 -49.76 1.67 -31.40
N SER A 139 -49.70 0.38 -31.77
CA SER A 139 -50.02 -0.07 -33.13
C SER A 139 -51.50 0.18 -33.44
N PRO A 140 -51.84 0.85 -34.57
CA PRO A 140 -53.21 1.16 -34.94
C PRO A 140 -54.07 -0.07 -35.25
N SER A 141 -53.45 -1.24 -35.40
CA SER A 141 -54.13 -2.54 -35.60
C SER A 141 -54.24 -3.40 -34.33
N ALA A 142 -53.78 -2.91 -33.17
CA ALA A 142 -53.79 -3.68 -31.94
C ALA A 142 -55.21 -3.86 -31.39
N SER A 143 -55.55 -5.10 -31.00
CA SER A 143 -56.82 -5.36 -30.32
C SER A 143 -56.77 -4.86 -28.87
N ALA A 144 -57.92 -4.65 -28.24
CA ALA A 144 -57.99 -4.30 -26.82
C ALA A 144 -57.30 -5.34 -25.92
N ALA A 145 -57.27 -6.61 -26.32
CA ALA A 145 -56.56 -7.67 -25.61
C ALA A 145 -55.03 -7.52 -25.73
N ASP A 146 -54.53 -7.13 -26.91
CA ASP A 146 -53.10 -6.90 -27.16
C ASP A 146 -52.58 -5.69 -26.37
N VAL A 147 -53.36 -4.61 -26.33
CA VAL A 147 -53.04 -3.41 -25.54
C VAL A 147 -53.00 -3.74 -24.04
N ALA A 148 -53.93 -4.56 -23.54
CA ALA A 148 -53.94 -5.01 -22.15
C ALA A 148 -52.74 -5.93 -21.83
N ALA A 149 -52.36 -6.81 -22.74
CA ALA A 149 -51.19 -7.68 -22.59
C ALA A 149 -49.88 -6.87 -22.61
N ALA A 150 -49.74 -5.92 -23.52
CA ALA A 150 -48.60 -5.01 -23.61
C ALA A 150 -48.47 -4.15 -22.34
N SER A 151 -49.59 -3.61 -21.83
CA SER A 151 -49.61 -2.85 -20.58
C SER A 151 -49.15 -3.66 -19.37
N ARG A 152 -49.50 -4.96 -19.30
CA ARG A 152 -48.99 -5.85 -18.24
C ARG A 152 -47.49 -6.07 -18.36
N ARG A 153 -46.97 -6.29 -19.58
CA ARG A 153 -45.53 -6.42 -19.84
C ARG A 153 -44.76 -5.16 -19.45
N MET A 154 -45.27 -3.97 -19.79
CA MET A 154 -44.66 -2.71 -19.41
C MET A 154 -44.55 -2.55 -17.88
N ARG A 155 -45.59 -2.92 -17.13
CA ARG A 155 -45.55 -2.89 -15.65
C ARG A 155 -44.50 -3.85 -15.09
N THR A 156 -44.49 -5.09 -15.55
CA THR A 156 -43.51 -6.08 -15.07
C THR A 156 -42.08 -5.69 -15.38
N THR A 157 -41.82 -5.16 -16.59
CA THR A 157 -40.48 -4.70 -16.98
C THR A 157 -40.06 -3.48 -16.16
N LYS A 158 -40.99 -2.57 -15.83
CA LYS A 158 -40.71 -1.44 -14.96
C LYS A 158 -40.36 -1.88 -13.53
N ASP A 159 -41.10 -2.82 -12.97
CA ASP A 159 -40.80 -3.38 -11.64
C ASP A 159 -39.43 -4.08 -11.61
N GLN A 160 -39.05 -4.76 -12.70
CA GLN A 160 -37.72 -5.35 -12.87
C GLN A 160 -36.63 -4.28 -12.94
N MET A 161 -36.83 -3.18 -13.66
CA MET A 161 -35.88 -2.07 -13.72
C MET A 161 -35.66 -1.41 -12.35
N ASP A 162 -36.74 -1.22 -11.58
CA ASP A 162 -36.67 -0.62 -10.23
C ASP A 162 -35.98 -1.58 -9.25
N THR A 163 -36.26 -2.87 -9.34
CA THR A 163 -35.54 -3.91 -8.57
C THR A 163 -34.05 -3.89 -8.90
N LEU A 164 -33.71 -3.84 -10.20
CA LEU A 164 -32.32 -3.82 -10.67
C LEU A 164 -31.56 -2.58 -10.16
N ARG A 165 -32.21 -1.41 -10.15
CA ARG A 165 -31.68 -0.17 -9.55
C ARG A 165 -31.41 -0.31 -8.06
N MET A 166 -32.32 -0.91 -7.30
CA MET A 166 -32.12 -1.12 -5.86
C MET A 166 -30.92 -2.05 -5.59
N SER A 167 -30.79 -3.14 -6.35
CA SER A 167 -29.62 -4.03 -6.25
C SER A 167 -28.32 -3.35 -6.66
N TYR A 168 -28.34 -2.45 -7.67
CA TYR A 168 -27.19 -1.64 -8.04
C TYR A 168 -26.76 -0.72 -6.89
N GLY A 169 -27.71 -0.04 -6.24
CA GLY A 169 -27.42 0.80 -5.07
C GLY A 169 -26.77 0.02 -3.91
N ARG A 170 -27.23 -1.22 -3.66
CA ARG A 170 -26.59 -2.11 -2.68
C ARG A 170 -25.19 -2.55 -3.09
N ALA A 171 -25.01 -2.96 -4.34
CA ALA A 171 -23.70 -3.37 -4.88
C ALA A 171 -22.68 -2.22 -4.82
N GLN A 172 -23.12 -0.99 -5.12
CA GLN A 172 -22.29 0.21 -5.00
C GLN A 172 -21.93 0.52 -3.54
N ALA A 173 -22.86 0.32 -2.60
CA ALA A 173 -22.58 0.47 -1.18
C ALA A 173 -21.51 -0.51 -0.68
N VAL A 174 -21.52 -1.76 -1.16
CA VAL A 174 -20.48 -2.76 -0.85
C VAL A 174 -19.11 -2.38 -1.45
N LEU A 175 -19.07 -1.78 -2.64
CA LEU A 175 -17.81 -1.24 -3.17
C LEU A 175 -17.34 -0.02 -2.37
N SER A 176 -18.25 0.83 -1.91
CA SER A 176 -17.90 1.95 -1.02
C SER A 176 -17.44 1.47 0.35
N SER A 177 -17.95 0.34 0.87
CA SER A 177 -17.47 -0.21 2.15
C SER A 177 -16.04 -0.75 2.00
N LEU A 178 -15.66 -1.25 0.82
CA LEU A 178 -14.26 -1.61 0.54
C LEU A 178 -13.34 -0.39 0.50
N HIS A 179 -13.81 0.71 -0.09
CA HIS A 179 -13.11 1.99 -0.01
C HIS A 179 -13.03 2.47 1.45
N ALA A 180 -14.11 2.31 2.22
CA ALA A 180 -14.14 2.64 3.64
C ALA A 180 -13.27 1.70 4.49
N VAL A 181 -13.00 0.45 4.10
CA VAL A 181 -12.03 -0.44 4.77
C VAL A 181 -10.60 0.01 4.48
N LEU A 182 -10.33 0.47 3.26
CA LEU A 182 -9.07 1.13 2.91
C LEU A 182 -8.91 2.48 3.64
N GLU A 183 -10.02 3.17 3.91
CA GLU A 183 -10.07 4.41 4.69
C GLU A 183 -10.07 4.16 6.21
N ALA A 184 -10.50 2.97 6.64
CA ALA A 184 -10.49 2.51 8.04
C ALA A 184 -9.13 1.94 8.48
N LEU A 185 -8.15 1.86 7.57
CA LEU A 185 -6.75 1.89 7.98
C LEU A 185 -6.55 3.17 8.77
N ASP A 186 -6.51 3.04 10.10
CA ASP A 186 -6.47 4.19 11.00
C ASP A 186 -5.29 5.09 10.58
N PRO A 187 -5.57 6.31 10.07
CA PRO A 187 -4.52 7.18 9.58
C PRO A 187 -3.53 7.52 10.70
N ASN A 188 -3.96 7.46 11.96
CA ASN A 188 -3.08 7.65 13.11
C ASN A 188 -2.13 6.47 13.29
N VAL A 189 -2.56 5.23 13.01
CA VAL A 189 -1.69 4.04 13.10
C VAL A 189 -0.69 4.01 11.95
N VAL A 190 -1.11 4.37 10.74
CA VAL A 190 -0.20 4.51 9.60
C VAL A 190 0.79 5.65 9.83
N ALA A 191 0.32 6.79 10.35
CA ALA A 191 1.18 7.93 10.71
C ALA A 191 2.12 7.60 11.87
N ASP A 192 1.67 6.86 12.88
CA ASP A 192 2.47 6.41 14.02
C ASP A 192 3.55 5.41 13.58
N ALA A 193 3.18 4.42 12.76
CA ALA A 193 4.14 3.49 12.15
C ALA A 193 5.17 4.23 11.28
N GLY A 194 4.72 5.17 10.44
CA GLY A 194 5.59 6.00 9.62
C GLY A 194 6.51 6.90 10.46
N SER A 195 5.98 7.50 11.53
CA SER A 195 6.73 8.32 12.49
C SER A 195 7.79 7.50 13.20
N LYS A 196 7.46 6.29 13.67
CA LYS A 196 8.40 5.35 14.31
C LYS A 196 9.53 4.94 13.36
N ILE A 197 9.21 4.64 12.09
CA ILE A 197 10.20 4.35 11.05
C ILE A 197 11.11 5.57 10.83
N TRP A 198 10.52 6.76 10.72
CA TRP A 198 11.25 8.01 10.48
C TRP A 198 12.17 8.38 11.65
N VAL A 199 11.68 8.27 12.89
CA VAL A 199 12.45 8.49 14.11
C VAL A 199 13.60 7.49 14.17
N GLY A 200 13.35 6.20 13.94
CA GLY A 200 14.41 5.18 13.92
C GLY A 200 15.51 5.48 12.91
N LEU A 201 15.14 5.85 11.67
CA LEU A 201 16.10 6.25 10.63
C LEU A 201 16.86 7.52 11.02
N SER A 202 16.16 8.54 11.52
CA SER A 202 16.75 9.83 11.91
C SER A 202 17.72 9.67 13.07
N THR A 203 17.39 8.86 14.07
CA THR A 203 18.28 8.55 15.21
C THR A 203 19.55 7.84 14.73
N CYS A 204 19.45 6.94 13.75
CA CYS A 204 20.62 6.27 13.18
C CYS A 204 21.53 7.24 12.40
N VAL A 205 20.94 8.20 11.69
CA VAL A 205 21.68 9.28 11.02
C VAL A 205 22.37 10.19 12.05
N VAL A 206 21.67 10.62 13.11
CA VAL A 206 22.26 11.44 14.18
C VAL A 206 23.38 10.70 14.91
N ALA A 207 23.21 9.40 15.16
CA ALA A 207 24.24 8.55 15.76
C ALA A 207 25.47 8.39 14.85
N ALA A 208 25.27 8.36 13.53
CA ALA A 208 26.38 8.30 12.58
C ALA A 208 27.15 9.63 12.50
N VAL A 209 26.45 10.77 12.53
CA VAL A 209 27.03 12.10 12.27
C VAL A 209 27.61 12.79 13.52
N SER A 210 27.13 12.46 14.73
CA SER A 210 27.59 13.10 15.97
C SER A 210 28.58 12.21 16.76
N PRO A 211 29.82 12.66 17.03
CA PRO A 211 30.79 11.94 17.85
C PRO A 211 30.26 11.63 19.27
N SER A 212 29.47 12.54 19.83
CA SER A 212 28.84 12.37 21.15
C SER A 212 27.75 11.28 21.12
N ALA A 213 27.03 11.15 20.00
CA ALA A 213 26.01 10.12 19.81
C ALA A 213 26.62 8.74 19.47
N GLN A 214 27.81 8.70 18.86
CA GLN A 214 28.59 7.46 18.69
C GLN A 214 28.97 6.85 20.06
N CYS A 215 29.41 7.68 21.02
CA CYS A 215 29.69 7.22 22.38
C CYS A 215 28.43 6.71 23.11
N LEU A 216 27.29 7.35 22.88
CA LEU A 216 26.00 6.97 23.48
C LEU A 216 25.45 5.66 22.89
N SER A 217 25.59 5.48 21.58
CA SER A 217 25.31 4.24 20.84
C SER A 217 26.19 3.08 21.33
N ALA A 218 27.49 3.31 21.47
CA ALA A 218 28.42 2.31 22.02
C ALA A 218 28.07 1.96 23.48
N GLY A 219 27.74 2.94 24.31
CA GLY A 219 27.29 2.75 25.68
C GLY A 219 26.00 1.94 25.78
N MET A 220 25.02 2.20 24.91
CA MET A 220 23.77 1.43 24.84
C MET A 220 24.01 -0.03 24.39
N ALA A 221 24.84 -0.25 23.37
CA ALA A 221 25.15 -1.60 22.89
C ALA A 221 25.90 -2.43 23.95
N ILE A 222 26.78 -1.81 24.72
CA ILE A 222 27.44 -2.42 25.88
C ILE A 222 26.43 -2.71 26.99
N GLY A 223 25.53 -1.75 27.28
CA GLY A 223 24.47 -1.89 28.27
C GLY A 223 23.49 -3.03 27.96
N GLU A 224 23.06 -3.17 26.71
CA GLU A 224 22.17 -4.27 26.28
C GLU A 224 22.86 -5.63 26.39
N ARG A 225 24.14 -5.73 26.01
CA ARG A 225 24.91 -6.97 26.18
C ARG A 225 25.10 -7.32 27.65
N LEU A 226 25.40 -6.35 28.50
CA LEU A 226 25.48 -6.53 29.94
C LEU A 226 24.14 -7.01 30.48
N ALA A 227 23.04 -6.32 30.18
CA ALA A 227 21.70 -6.69 30.62
C ALA A 227 21.30 -8.11 30.18
N ALA A 228 21.65 -8.52 28.96
CA ALA A 228 21.41 -9.88 28.46
C ALA A 228 22.22 -10.94 29.24
N ILE A 229 23.49 -10.64 29.56
CA ILE A 229 24.32 -11.50 30.41
C ILE A 229 23.74 -11.59 31.81
N THR A 230 23.33 -10.48 32.43
CA THR A 230 22.74 -10.49 33.78
C THR A 230 21.44 -11.28 33.82
N ARG A 231 20.59 -11.15 32.80
CA ARG A 231 19.36 -11.94 32.67
C ARG A 231 19.65 -13.44 32.59
N GLY A 232 20.63 -13.84 31.77
CA GLY A 232 21.04 -15.24 31.65
C GLY A 232 21.66 -15.81 32.93
N ILE A 233 22.38 -15.00 33.72
CA ILE A 233 22.90 -15.40 35.03
C ILE A 233 21.75 -15.58 36.03
N TYR A 234 20.81 -14.63 36.06
CA TYR A 234 19.66 -14.67 36.95
C TYR A 234 18.74 -15.87 36.69
N GLU A 235 18.46 -16.17 35.41
CA GLU A 235 17.69 -17.35 35.02
C GLU A 235 18.37 -18.67 35.41
N ARG A 236 19.70 -18.75 35.31
CA ARG A 236 20.47 -19.92 35.76
C ARG A 236 20.47 -20.09 37.27
N PHE A 237 20.43 -18.98 38.01
CA PHE A 237 20.39 -19.00 39.47
C PHE A 237 19.01 -19.41 40.01
N LEU A 238 17.93 -19.10 39.29
CA LEU A 238 16.57 -19.52 39.65
C LEU A 238 16.24 -20.96 39.23
N ALA A 239 16.99 -21.53 38.29
CA ALA A 239 16.76 -22.88 37.75
C ALA A 239 17.56 -23.99 38.48
N GLY A 240 18.42 -23.64 39.44
CA GLY A 240 19.18 -24.57 40.28
C GLY A 240 18.74 -24.50 41.73
#